data_AF-A0A9D5NL10-F1
#
_entry.id   AF-A0A9D5NL10-F1
#
_cell.length_a   1.000
_cell.length_b   1.000
_cell.length_c   1.000
_cell.angle_alpha   90.00
_cell.angle_beta   90.00
_cell.angle_gamma   90.00
#
_symmetry.space_group_name_H-M   'P 1'
#
loop_
_entity.id
_entity.type
_entity.pdbx_description
1 polymer ?
#
loop_
_entity_poly.entity_id
_entity_poly.type
_entity_poly.pdbx_seq_one_letter_code
_entity_poly.pdbx_strand_id
1 'polypeptide(L)' 'MDNINIRNYIKENFKNCEINDIKESIVSSIDDNDEVTLPGLGVLFEILWKNSNDKLKNEILEILKSNL' A
#
# COMPACT_ATOMS: atom_id res chain seq x y z
N MET A 1 -15.93 16.02 -15.53
CA MET A 1 -14.93 15.87 -14.46
C MET A 1 -14.89 14.39 -14.16
N ASP A 2 -13.91 13.70 -14.76
CA ASP A 2 -13.81 12.25 -14.61
C ASP A 2 -13.57 11.93 -13.15
N ASN A 3 -14.51 11.19 -12.58
CA ASN A 3 -14.43 10.67 -11.24
C ASN A 3 -13.33 9.59 -11.27
N ILE A 4 -12.06 10.01 -11.13
CA ILE A 4 -10.93 9.08 -11.07
C ILE A 4 -11.24 8.14 -9.93
N ASN A 5 -11.62 6.91 -10.29
CA ASN A 5 -11.87 5.88 -9.31
C ASN A 5 -10.51 5.48 -8.75
N ILE A 6 -10.14 6.11 -7.62
CA ILE A 6 -8.88 5.88 -6.92
C ILE A 6 -8.61 4.39 -6.74
N ARG A 7 -9.64 3.55 -6.55
CA ARG A 7 -9.47 2.10 -6.46
C ARG A 7 -8.98 1.48 -7.76
N ASN A 8 -9.53 1.90 -8.89
CA ASN A 8 -9.09 1.42 -10.21
C ASN A 8 -7.71 1.96 -10.56
N TYR A 9 -7.42 3.21 -10.22
CA TYR A 9 -6.10 3.83 -10.41
C TYR A 9 -5.00 3.08 -9.64
N ILE A 10 -5.24 2.77 -8.36
CA ILE A 10 -4.32 1.96 -7.55
C ILE A 10 -4.13 0.58 -8.19
N LYS A 11 -5.21 -0.14 -8.53
CA LYS A 11 -5.10 -1.48 -9.13
C LYS A 11 -4.31 -1.49 -10.43
N GLU A 12 -4.59 -0.56 -11.34
CA GLU A 12 -3.89 -0.50 -12.63
C GLU A 12 -2.41 -0.10 -12.47
N ASN A 13 -2.08 0.76 -11.51
CA ASN A 13 -0.69 1.12 -11.21
C ASN A 13 0.14 -0.05 -10.67
N PHE A 14 -0.47 -0.98 -9.91
CA PHE A 14 0.25 -2.10 -9.27
C PHE A 14 0.09 -3.45 -9.97
N LYS A 15 -0.68 -3.52 -11.06
CA LYS A 15 -1.02 -4.77 -11.77
C LYS A 15 0.18 -5.62 -12.23
N ASN A 16 1.30 -4.98 -12.53
CA ASN A 16 2.54 -5.64 -12.97
C ASN A 16 3.73 -5.33 -12.05
N CYS A 17 3.46 -4.87 -10.83
CA CYS A 17 4.51 -4.53 -9.88
C CYS A 17 5.12 -5.78 -9.26
N GLU A 18 6.43 -5.74 -9.07
CA GLU A 18 7.11 -6.71 -8.25
C GLU A 18 6.84 -6.46 -6.75
N ILE A 19 7.10 -7.46 -5.92
CA ILE A 19 6.90 -7.37 -4.47
C ILE A 19 7.64 -6.17 -3.87
N ASN A 20 8.84 -5.89 -4.39
CA ASN A 20 9.64 -4.75 -3.95
C ASN A 20 8.98 -3.41 -4.29
N ASP A 21 8.34 -3.28 -5.44
CA ASP A 21 7.68 -2.02 -5.83
C ASP A 21 6.50 -1.72 -4.89
N ILE A 22 5.73 -2.75 -4.53
CA ILE A 22 4.63 -2.65 -3.55
C ILE A 22 5.19 -2.21 -2.19
N LYS A 23 6.30 -2.82 -1.76
CA LYS A 23 6.97 -2.49 -0.50
C LYS A 23 7.47 -1.04 -0.48
N GLU A 24 8.16 -0.61 -1.53
CA GLU A 24 8.68 0.75 -1.64
C GLU A 24 7.54 1.77 -1.63
N SER A 25 6.43 1.50 -2.32
CA SER A 25 5.26 2.37 -2.29
C SER A 25 4.64 2.49 -0.90
N ILE A 26 4.52 1.38 -0.16
CA ILE A 26 4.03 1.39 1.23
C ILE A 26 4.96 2.23 2.12
N VAL A 27 6.27 2.01 2.01
CA VAL A 27 7.27 2.73 2.83
C VAL A 27 7.25 4.22 2.51
N SER A 28 7.28 4.61 1.24
CA SER A 28 7.17 6.01 0.81
C SER A 28 5.89 6.66 1.35
N SER A 29 4.75 5.97 1.23
CA SER A 29 3.47 6.53 1.69
C SER A 29 3.47 6.78 3.21
N ILE A 30 4.07 5.88 3.97
CA ILE A 30 4.19 6.02 5.43
C ILE A 30 5.17 7.13 5.81
N ASP A 31 6.30 7.22 5.11
CA ASP A 31 7.37 8.18 5.42
C ASP A 31 6.99 9.62 5.03
N ASP A 32 6.22 9.78 3.95
CA ASP A 32 5.79 11.08 3.45
C ASP A 32 4.79 11.78 4.39
N ASN A 33 4.20 11.07 5.38
CA ASN A 33 3.23 11.59 6.38
C ASN A 33 2.10 12.46 5.77
N ASP A 34 1.81 12.26 4.48
CA ASP A 34 0.91 13.14 3.75
C ASP A 34 -0.54 12.75 4.10
N GLU A 35 -1.13 13.46 5.07
CA GLU A 35 -2.46 13.20 5.64
C GLU A 35 -3.58 13.18 4.57
N VAL A 36 -3.33 13.73 3.39
CA VAL A 36 -4.25 13.73 2.24
C VAL A 36 -4.36 12.34 1.59
N THR A 37 -3.32 11.51 1.68
CA THR A 37 -3.22 10.22 0.97
C THR A 37 -3.47 9.01 1.89
N LEU A 38 -3.31 9.17 3.21
CA LEU A 38 -3.68 8.17 4.21
C LEU A 38 -4.99 8.55 4.92
N PRO A 39 -6.17 8.21 4.38
CA PRO A 39 -7.40 8.24 5.16
C PRO A 39 -7.27 7.28 6.36
N GLY A 40 -8.22 7.26 7.30
CA GLY A 40 -8.11 6.46 8.54
C GLY A 40 -7.69 4.98 8.37
N LEU A 41 -7.96 4.34 7.22
CA LEU A 41 -7.44 3.01 6.90
C LEU A 41 -5.90 2.96 6.74
N GLY A 42 -5.33 4.01 6.14
CA GLY A 42 -3.89 4.18 5.98
C GLY A 42 -3.16 4.26 7.32
N VAL A 43 -3.69 5.02 8.28
CA VAL A 43 -3.12 5.11 9.64
C VAL A 43 -3.16 3.75 10.36
N LEU A 44 -4.26 3.00 10.23
CA LEU A 44 -4.34 1.64 10.79
C LEU A 44 -3.32 0.69 10.14
N PHE A 45 -3.15 0.79 8.82
CA PHE A 45 -2.19 -0.02 8.08
C PHE A 45 -0.74 0.35 8.42
N GLU A 46 -0.44 1.63 8.62
CA GLU A 46 0.85 2.10 9.10
C GLU A 46 1.21 1.47 10.45
N ILE A 47 0.29 1.51 11.42
CA ILE A 47 0.49 0.89 12.73
C ILE A 47 0.75 -0.62 12.57
N LEU A 48 -0.05 -1.31 11.75
CA LEU A 48 0.18 -2.73 11.44
C LEU A 48 1.57 -2.95 10.85
N TRP A 49 1.96 -2.17 9.85
CA TRP A 49 3.22 -2.31 9.12
C TRP A 49 4.44 -2.05 10.01
N LYS A 50 4.44 -0.93 10.78
CA LYS A 50 5.54 -0.56 11.68
C LYS A 50 5.73 -1.58 12.80
N ASN A 51 4.66 -2.23 13.26
CA ASN A 51 4.72 -3.25 14.32
C ASN A 51 4.83 -4.70 13.81
N SER A 52 4.89 -4.90 12.49
CA SER A 52 5.07 -6.23 11.88
C SER A 52 6.54 -6.61 11.79
N ASN A 53 6.85 -7.87 12.08
CA ASN A 53 8.15 -8.46 11.77
C ASN A 53 8.27 -8.78 10.27
N ASP A 54 9.47 -9.14 9.81
CA ASP A 54 9.72 -9.38 8.38
C ASP A 54 8.87 -10.50 7.79
N LYS A 55 8.59 -11.55 8.58
CA LYS A 55 7.71 -12.63 8.16
C LYS A 55 6.30 -12.11 7.86
N LEU A 56 5.71 -11.36 8.78
CA LEU A 56 4.37 -10.81 8.62
C LEU A 56 4.32 -9.75 7.52
N LYS A 57 5.36 -8.92 7.37
CA LYS A 57 5.47 -7.98 6.24
C LYS A 57 5.49 -8.72 4.90
N ASN A 58 6.22 -9.83 4.79
CA ASN A 58 6.23 -10.64 3.57
C ASN A 58 4.85 -11.26 3.32
N GLU A 59 4.17 -11.80 4.34
CA GLU A 59 2.79 -12.32 4.20
C GLU A 59 1.82 -11.23 3.71
N ILE A 60 1.89 -10.01 4.26
CA ILE A 60 1.09 -8.87 3.80
C ILE A 60 1.36 -8.55 2.33
N LEU A 61 2.64 -8.51 1.92
CA LEU A 61 3.03 -8.21 0.54
C LEU A 61 2.54 -9.28 -0.45
N GLU A 62 2.64 -10.57 -0.09
CA GLU A 62 2.14 -11.67 -0.91
C GLU A 62 0.61 -11.62 -1.09
N ILE A 63 -0.12 -11.30 -0.02
CA ILE A 63 -1.58 -11.11 -0.08
C ILE A 63 -1.92 -9.95 -1.02
N LEU A 64 -1.21 -8.82 -0.91
CA LEU A 64 -1.41 -7.67 -1.79
C LEU A 64 -1.12 -8.01 -3.25
N LYS A 65 0.05 -8.60 -3.55
CA LYS A 65 0.42 -9.01 -4.91
C LYS A 65 -0.57 -9.98 -5.53
N SER A 66 -1.14 -10.90 -4.73
CA SER A 66 -2.09 -11.90 -5.21
C SER A 66 -3.50 -11.33 -5.50
N ASN A 67 -3.82 -10.13 -5.03
CA ASN A 67 -5.16 -9.53 -5.12
C ASN A 67 -5.19 -8.16 -5.84
N LEU A 68 -4.03 -7.67 -6.27
CA LEU A 68 -3.86 -6.50 -7.15
C LEU A 68 -3.93 -6.94 -8.61
#